data_AF-A0A7C2X7I3-F1
#
_entry.id   AF-A0A7C2X7I3-F1
#
_cell.length_a   1.000
_cell.length_b   1.000
_cell.length_c   1.000
_cell.angle_alpha   90.00
_cell.angle_beta   90.00
_cell.angle_gamma   90.00
#
_symmetry.space_group_name_H-M   'P 1'
#
loop_
_entity.id
_entity.type
_entity.pdbx_description
1 polymer ?
#
loop_
_entity_poly.entity_id
_entity_poly.type
_entity_poly.pdbx_seq_one_letter_code
_entity_poly.pdbx_strand_id
1 'polypeptide(L)'
;MPDDAASWRVRVVAALAALGVGGAEAQSCALDPKSDGPWFSSPVAFEHFDSGRTHAFRCSRFSGSFDAPNEVRVEKVAEDLPTPYNLVVGADGARFIYGGAYGDFPGAPGSFVARLDRTGALIWRRQLVDAAAEPERWNYPGVVGIHLNGRLYAAYANEFAELDPSTGRVLAKTTLPTTPPPLDAAYNGFNAFSDGRLVMKTVHRAEGCALQGFSAFIGCEGARSVDNSTIAVVDPETMQVIASVEAPEHVGGRATTAHFDGVDRLYLVGARNLHRYNWDGKSLTLDEGWGPVRYILPNQSPAPGAAVLGEWIVLQTNAVPAKAPMSIVAVNQRDGRLVRVDPWENVPPWEYTLGSKSFLPAMLSVDPENSRIYVMDGGYGLAAAYAFNPNSGRMRRLWLKKQRTLNFSTLIGPKDARVFIATDVRGLCPFMRCLRSHQKEEVVFRNAETGEELARSAPLPKMTTGALVTPLENGEIAYLGLAGEIYRVTVAPKE
;
A
#
# COMPACT_ATOMS: atom_id res chain seq x y z
N MET A 1 -16.34 11.39 -69.53
CA MET A 1 -17.70 11.56 -68.96
C MET A 1 -17.83 10.57 -67.81
N PRO A 2 -18.46 10.98 -66.70
CA PRO A 2 -17.85 10.90 -65.37
C PRO A 2 -18.60 9.97 -64.40
N ASP A 3 -18.17 10.04 -63.12
CA ASP A 3 -18.86 9.63 -61.87
C ASP A 3 -18.69 8.13 -61.48
N ASP A 4 -18.43 7.73 -60.23
CA ASP A 4 -18.26 8.48 -58.99
C ASP A 4 -17.63 7.63 -57.88
N ALA A 5 -17.06 8.37 -56.93
CA ALA A 5 -16.72 8.14 -55.53
C ALA A 5 -17.07 6.82 -54.77
N ALA A 6 -16.04 6.34 -54.06
CA ALA A 6 -15.98 6.18 -52.60
C ALA A 6 -16.52 4.94 -51.85
N SER A 7 -15.63 4.48 -50.95
CA SER A 7 -15.85 4.02 -49.58
C SER A 7 -15.83 2.51 -49.31
N TRP A 8 -14.66 2.05 -48.84
CA TRP A 8 -14.50 0.80 -48.11
C TRP A 8 -14.81 1.06 -46.62
N ARG A 9 -15.86 0.42 -46.09
CA ARG A 9 -16.07 0.23 -44.65
C ARG A 9 -16.48 -1.22 -44.40
N VAL A 10 -15.58 -1.98 -43.78
CA VAL A 10 -15.84 -3.34 -43.28
C VAL A 10 -16.69 -3.21 -42.01
N ARG A 11 -17.89 -3.79 -42.03
CA ARG A 11 -18.71 -4.04 -40.84
C ARG A 11 -18.46 -5.47 -40.37
N VAL A 12 -17.97 -5.61 -39.14
CA VAL A 12 -17.99 -6.87 -38.39
C VAL A 12 -19.41 -7.05 -37.82
N VAL A 13 -20.07 -8.16 -38.15
CA VAL A 13 -21.33 -8.58 -37.55
C VAL A 13 -21.05 -9.72 -36.58
N ALA A 14 -21.49 -9.53 -35.34
CA ALA A 14 -21.50 -10.53 -34.29
C ALA A 14 -22.52 -11.64 -34.55
N ALA A 15 -22.20 -12.87 -34.15
CA ALA A 15 -23.19 -13.92 -33.90
C ALA A 15 -22.78 -14.72 -32.66
N LEU A 16 -23.73 -14.87 -31.73
CA LEU A 16 -23.62 -15.51 -30.42
C LEU A 16 -24.06 -16.98 -30.47
N ALA A 17 -23.31 -17.80 -29.72
CA ALA A 17 -23.69 -18.93 -28.86
C ALA A 17 -24.48 -20.12 -29.44
N ALA A 18 -23.93 -21.33 -29.28
CA ALA A 18 -24.26 -22.23 -28.16
C ALA A 18 -23.70 -23.65 -28.41
N LEU A 19 -23.01 -24.22 -27.41
CA LEU A 19 -23.15 -25.60 -26.89
C LEU A 19 -22.12 -25.81 -25.77
N GLY A 20 -22.61 -26.21 -24.59
CA GLY A 20 -21.90 -26.13 -23.32
C GLY A 20 -20.91 -27.26 -23.03
N VAL A 21 -19.87 -26.89 -22.29
CA VAL A 21 -19.17 -27.66 -21.26
C VAL A 21 -18.77 -26.64 -20.19
N GLY A 22 -18.95 -26.98 -18.91
CA GLY A 22 -18.60 -26.12 -17.79
C GLY A 22 -17.14 -25.67 -17.84
N GLY A 23 -16.93 -24.41 -18.21
CA GLY A 23 -15.73 -23.67 -17.90
C GLY A 23 -16.11 -22.65 -16.84
N ALA A 24 -15.37 -22.60 -15.74
CA ALA A 24 -15.27 -21.37 -15.00
C ALA A 24 -14.85 -20.30 -16.02
N GLU A 25 -15.78 -19.45 -16.43
CA GLU A 25 -15.41 -18.18 -17.03
C GLU A 25 -14.64 -17.45 -15.93
N ALA A 26 -13.32 -17.60 -15.96
CA ALA A 26 -12.40 -16.58 -15.52
C ALA A 26 -12.75 -15.35 -16.38
N GLN A 27 -13.81 -14.67 -15.98
CA GLN A 27 -14.11 -13.34 -16.43
C GLN A 27 -12.94 -12.52 -15.91
N SER A 28 -11.90 -12.43 -16.74
CA SER A 28 -10.88 -11.43 -16.54
C SER A 28 -11.65 -10.14 -16.31
N CYS A 29 -11.30 -9.40 -15.27
CA CYS A 29 -11.33 -7.97 -15.49
C CYS A 29 -10.53 -7.81 -16.78
N ALA A 30 -11.21 -7.59 -17.91
CA ALA A 30 -10.53 -7.08 -19.08
C ALA A 30 -9.84 -5.85 -18.52
N LEU A 31 -8.52 -5.98 -18.36
CA LEU A 31 -7.63 -4.92 -17.95
C LEU A 31 -8.04 -3.77 -18.84
N ASP A 32 -8.76 -2.79 -18.28
CA ASP A 32 -9.36 -1.74 -19.08
C ASP A 32 -8.22 -1.14 -19.91
N PRO A 33 -8.22 -1.32 -21.25
CA PRO A 33 -7.18 -0.77 -22.10
C PRO A 33 -7.17 0.76 -22.05
N LYS A 34 -8.23 1.34 -21.46
CA LYS A 34 -8.44 2.74 -21.16
C LYS A 34 -8.63 2.97 -19.66
N SER A 35 -7.87 2.29 -18.81
CA SER A 35 -7.71 2.72 -17.42
C SER A 35 -7.35 4.21 -17.44
N ASP A 36 -8.32 5.10 -17.21
CA ASP A 36 -8.18 6.56 -17.20
C ASP A 36 -7.34 7.06 -16.00
N GLY A 37 -6.59 6.14 -15.38
CA GLY A 37 -5.70 6.38 -14.26
C GLY A 37 -4.24 6.14 -14.63
N PRO A 38 -3.32 6.59 -13.78
CA PRO A 38 -1.88 6.64 -14.10
C PRO A 38 -1.16 5.28 -14.04
N TRP A 39 -1.89 4.21 -13.72
CA TRP A 39 -1.33 2.90 -13.44
C TRP A 39 -1.56 1.94 -14.60
N PHE A 40 -0.61 1.02 -14.78
CA PHE A 40 -0.78 -0.06 -15.76
C PHE A 40 -2.02 -0.87 -15.42
N SER A 41 -2.79 -1.24 -16.44
CA SER A 41 -3.98 -2.04 -16.25
C SER A 41 -3.58 -3.47 -15.89
N SER A 42 -3.64 -3.81 -14.60
CA SER A 42 -3.28 -5.13 -14.04
C SER A 42 -3.99 -5.36 -12.71
N PRO A 43 -3.99 -6.60 -12.18
CA PRO A 43 -4.55 -6.86 -10.86
C PRO A 43 -3.86 -6.04 -9.75
N VAL A 44 -2.56 -5.77 -9.88
CA VAL A 44 -1.75 -5.02 -8.91
C VAL A 44 -0.64 -4.26 -9.65
N ALA A 45 -0.91 -3.05 -10.16
CA ALA A 45 0.16 -2.23 -10.76
C ALA A 45 0.94 -1.42 -9.72
N PHE A 46 0.41 -1.31 -8.51
CA PHE A 46 0.91 -0.44 -7.46
C PHE A 46 0.69 -1.07 -6.08
N GLU A 47 1.62 -0.83 -5.15
CA GLU A 47 1.66 -1.40 -3.79
C GLU A 47 0.32 -1.34 -3.06
N HIS A 48 -0.48 -0.29 -3.31
CA HIS A 48 -1.74 -0.03 -2.60
C HIS A 48 -2.96 0.02 -3.53
N PHE A 49 -2.90 -0.74 -4.62
CA PHE A 49 -3.91 -0.85 -5.69
C PHE A 49 -4.04 0.40 -6.56
N ASP A 50 -4.44 1.53 -6.00
CA ASP A 50 -4.74 2.77 -6.72
C ASP A 50 -4.07 3.99 -6.06
N SER A 51 -4.16 5.14 -6.74
CA SER A 51 -3.64 6.41 -6.24
C SER A 51 -4.29 6.89 -4.94
N GLY A 52 -5.57 6.53 -4.75
CA GLY A 52 -6.33 6.78 -3.54
C GLY A 52 -6.00 5.83 -2.39
N ARG A 53 -5.11 4.85 -2.60
CA ARG A 53 -4.67 3.83 -1.65
C ARG A 53 -5.82 3.10 -0.97
N THR A 54 -6.82 2.68 -1.75
CA THR A 54 -8.00 2.00 -1.19
C THR A 54 -7.69 0.61 -0.64
N HIS A 55 -6.68 -0.06 -1.21
CA HIS A 55 -6.41 -1.50 -1.06
C HIS A 55 -7.59 -2.39 -1.48
N ALA A 56 -8.45 -1.91 -2.38
CA ALA A 56 -9.63 -2.64 -2.85
C ALA A 56 -9.39 -3.28 -4.22
N PHE A 57 -8.79 -4.48 -4.22
CA PHE A 57 -8.42 -5.27 -5.40
C PHE A 57 -9.62 -6.04 -5.96
N ARG A 58 -10.52 -5.31 -6.64
CA ARG A 58 -11.81 -5.82 -7.13
C ARG A 58 -11.70 -6.98 -8.13
N CYS A 59 -10.54 -7.08 -8.79
CA CYS A 59 -10.28 -8.10 -9.81
C CYS A 59 -9.75 -9.41 -9.24
N SER A 60 -9.34 -9.43 -7.97
CA SER A 60 -9.05 -10.66 -7.26
C SER A 60 -10.34 -11.15 -6.60
N ARG A 61 -10.74 -12.42 -6.81
CA ARG A 61 -12.01 -12.95 -6.30
C ARG A 61 -11.75 -14.06 -5.30
N PHE A 62 -12.41 -14.01 -4.15
CA PHE A 62 -12.31 -15.10 -3.18
C PHE A 62 -12.86 -16.40 -3.77
N SER A 63 -12.03 -17.45 -3.78
CA SER A 63 -12.35 -18.76 -4.37
C SER A 63 -12.95 -19.75 -3.37
N GLY A 64 -13.03 -19.38 -2.08
CA GLY A 64 -13.69 -20.18 -1.05
C GLY A 64 -15.21 -19.97 -0.99
N SER A 65 -15.85 -20.67 -0.06
CA SER A 65 -17.26 -20.51 0.31
C SER A 65 -17.43 -19.48 1.42
N PHE A 66 -18.52 -18.72 1.36
CA PHE A 66 -18.95 -17.85 2.47
C PHE A 66 -19.81 -18.59 3.50
N ASP A 67 -20.40 -19.72 3.11
CA ASP A 67 -21.43 -20.43 3.89
C ASP A 67 -20.99 -21.84 4.31
N ALA A 68 -19.82 -22.29 3.85
CA ALA A 68 -19.28 -23.61 4.12
C ALA A 68 -17.81 -23.52 4.57
N PRO A 69 -17.32 -24.55 5.29
CA PRO A 69 -15.91 -24.61 5.67
C PRO A 69 -14.98 -24.50 4.47
N ASN A 70 -13.86 -23.77 4.66
CA ASN A 70 -12.80 -23.64 3.66
C ASN A 70 -11.54 -24.37 4.08
N GLU A 71 -10.74 -24.76 3.09
CA GLU A 71 -9.35 -25.15 3.24
C GLU A 71 -8.41 -24.08 2.66
N VAL A 72 -7.25 -23.94 3.27
CA VAL A 72 -6.19 -23.03 2.80
C VAL A 72 -4.95 -23.83 2.48
N ARG A 73 -4.49 -23.72 1.24
CA ARG A 73 -3.23 -24.31 0.78
C ARG A 73 -2.17 -23.23 0.73
N VAL A 74 -0.96 -23.60 1.15
CA VAL A 74 0.20 -22.73 1.21
C VAL A 74 1.34 -23.42 0.46
N GLU A 75 1.88 -22.74 -0.53
CA GLU A 75 2.97 -23.23 -1.35
C GLU A 75 4.11 -22.20 -1.36
N LYS A 76 5.34 -22.63 -1.08
CA LYS A 76 6.50 -21.77 -1.30
C LYS A 76 6.80 -21.75 -2.81
N VAL A 77 6.79 -20.57 -3.42
CA VAL A 77 6.95 -20.41 -4.88
C VAL A 77 8.27 -19.77 -5.27
N ALA A 78 8.92 -19.04 -4.37
CA ALA A 78 10.25 -18.48 -4.58
C ALA A 78 11.01 -18.35 -3.26
N GLU A 79 12.33 -18.25 -3.34
CA GLU A 79 13.23 -17.95 -2.23
C GLU A 79 14.41 -17.09 -2.72
N ASP A 80 15.33 -16.74 -1.82
CA ASP A 80 16.52 -15.92 -2.09
C ASP A 80 16.22 -14.47 -2.56
N LEU A 81 15.07 -13.93 -2.15
CA LEU A 81 14.69 -12.53 -2.36
C LEU A 81 14.57 -11.80 -1.01
N PRO A 82 15.67 -11.62 -0.26
CA PRO A 82 15.63 -11.20 1.14
C PRO A 82 14.87 -9.88 1.32
N THR A 83 14.07 -9.80 2.38
CA THR A 83 13.25 -8.64 2.72
C THR A 83 12.37 -8.11 1.56
N PRO A 84 11.54 -8.98 0.94
CA PRO A 84 10.62 -8.54 -0.10
C PRO A 84 9.58 -7.60 0.52
N TYR A 85 9.31 -6.45 -0.10
CA TYR A 85 8.48 -5.40 0.50
C TYR A 85 7.17 -5.17 -0.25
N ASN A 86 7.21 -5.06 -1.58
CA ASN A 86 6.01 -5.01 -2.39
C ASN A 86 6.15 -5.81 -3.70
N LEU A 87 5.02 -6.30 -4.18
CA LEU A 87 4.89 -7.05 -5.43
C LEU A 87 3.89 -6.34 -6.34
N VAL A 88 4.22 -6.23 -7.62
CA VAL A 88 3.30 -5.77 -8.67
C VAL A 88 3.22 -6.79 -9.79
N VAL A 89 2.08 -6.85 -10.46
CA VAL A 89 1.78 -7.81 -11.53
C VAL A 89 1.69 -7.02 -12.84
N GLY A 90 2.50 -7.37 -13.82
CA GLY A 90 2.46 -6.76 -15.15
C GLY A 90 1.65 -7.58 -16.15
N ALA A 91 1.87 -7.30 -17.43
CA ALA A 91 1.32 -8.08 -18.52
C ALA A 91 1.67 -9.58 -18.37
N ASP A 92 0.75 -10.42 -18.86
CA ASP A 92 0.89 -11.88 -18.84
C ASP A 92 1.15 -12.47 -17.45
N GLY A 93 0.75 -11.79 -16.37
CA GLY A 93 0.94 -12.28 -14.99
C GLY A 93 2.39 -12.30 -14.53
N ALA A 94 3.28 -11.55 -15.20
CA ALA A 94 4.66 -11.36 -14.76
C ALA A 94 4.68 -10.66 -13.39
N ARG A 95 5.46 -11.17 -12.44
CA ARG A 95 5.50 -10.65 -11.07
C ARG A 95 6.80 -9.89 -10.86
N PHE A 96 6.73 -8.65 -10.40
CA PHE A 96 7.88 -7.83 -10.08
C PHE A 96 7.91 -7.54 -8.59
N ILE A 97 9.04 -7.81 -7.95
CA ILE A 97 9.22 -7.67 -6.50
C ILE A 97 10.28 -6.61 -6.25
N TYR A 98 9.95 -5.65 -5.39
CA TYR A 98 10.95 -4.80 -4.76
C TYR A 98 11.33 -5.42 -3.41
N GLY A 99 12.63 -5.50 -3.13
CA GLY A 99 13.14 -6.09 -1.91
C GLY A 99 14.53 -5.59 -1.53
N GLY A 100 15.09 -6.18 -0.47
CA GLY A 100 16.43 -5.91 0.03
C GLY A 100 16.56 -4.65 0.90
N ALA A 101 15.50 -3.86 0.99
CA ALA A 101 15.51 -2.52 1.58
C ALA A 101 14.98 -2.44 3.03
N TYR A 102 14.58 -3.58 3.62
CA TYR A 102 14.12 -3.59 5.01
C TYR A 102 15.33 -3.71 5.97
N GLY A 103 16.00 -2.59 6.21
CA GLY A 103 17.27 -2.54 6.95
C GLY A 103 17.21 -2.96 8.43
N ASP A 104 16.03 -3.20 9.01
CA ASP A 104 15.89 -3.82 10.34
C ASP A 104 16.34 -5.30 10.33
N PHE A 105 16.35 -5.94 9.15
CA PHE A 105 16.78 -7.32 8.99
C PHE A 105 18.31 -7.38 8.82
N PRO A 106 19.04 -8.11 9.68
CA PRO A 106 20.47 -8.28 9.54
C PRO A 106 20.83 -8.88 8.18
N GLY A 107 21.74 -8.23 7.45
CA GLY A 107 22.17 -8.69 6.13
C GLY A 107 21.22 -8.34 4.97
N ALA A 108 20.26 -7.43 5.19
CA ALA A 108 19.49 -6.85 4.08
C ALA A 108 20.46 -6.23 3.04
N PRO A 109 20.46 -6.68 1.76
CA PRO A 109 21.51 -6.37 0.79
C PRO A 109 21.44 -4.95 0.21
N GLY A 110 20.40 -4.19 0.53
CA GLY A 110 20.05 -2.96 -0.17
C GLY A 110 19.03 -3.21 -1.28
N SER A 111 18.45 -2.14 -1.81
CA SER A 111 17.31 -2.20 -2.71
C SER A 111 17.60 -2.97 -4.00
N PHE A 112 16.69 -3.86 -4.39
CA PHE A 112 16.67 -4.51 -5.70
C PHE A 112 15.26 -4.59 -6.27
N VAL A 113 15.16 -4.79 -7.58
CA VAL A 113 13.93 -5.25 -8.24
C VAL A 113 14.20 -6.62 -8.86
N ALA A 114 13.26 -7.54 -8.75
CA ALA A 114 13.33 -8.87 -9.37
C ALA A 114 12.07 -9.14 -10.18
N ARG A 115 12.21 -9.93 -11.25
CA ARG A 115 11.08 -10.49 -12.00
C ARG A 115 11.00 -11.98 -11.79
N LEU A 116 9.81 -12.44 -11.43
CA LEU A 116 9.43 -13.84 -11.40
C LEU A 116 8.46 -14.16 -12.53
N ASP A 117 8.48 -15.39 -13.00
CA ASP A 117 7.39 -15.93 -13.81
C ASP A 117 6.15 -16.30 -12.94
N ARG A 118 5.11 -16.86 -13.57
CA ARG A 118 3.88 -17.28 -12.86
C ARG A 118 4.08 -18.45 -11.91
N THR A 119 5.12 -19.28 -12.12
CA THR A 119 5.46 -20.38 -11.24
C THR A 119 6.18 -19.88 -10.00
N GLY A 120 6.88 -18.75 -10.10
CA GLY A 120 7.71 -18.15 -9.07
C GLY A 120 9.21 -18.25 -9.39
N ALA A 121 9.59 -18.80 -10.55
CA ALA A 121 10.98 -18.89 -10.96
C ALA A 121 11.56 -17.50 -11.26
N LEU A 122 12.76 -17.25 -10.76
CA LEU A 122 13.48 -16.00 -10.98
C LEU A 122 13.94 -15.88 -12.44
N ILE A 123 13.47 -14.85 -13.13
CA ILE A 123 13.91 -14.52 -14.48
C ILE A 123 15.13 -13.59 -14.43
N TRP A 124 15.03 -12.52 -13.66
CA TRP A 124 16.14 -11.57 -13.46
C TRP A 124 16.04 -10.87 -12.10
N ARG A 125 17.19 -10.41 -11.60
CA ARG A 125 17.31 -9.53 -10.44
C ARG A 125 18.25 -8.37 -10.76
N ARG A 126 17.83 -7.15 -10.45
CA ARG A 126 18.60 -5.92 -10.60
C ARG A 126 18.85 -5.29 -9.23
N GLN A 127 20.10 -5.34 -8.77
CA GLN A 127 20.53 -4.56 -7.61
C GLN A 127 20.49 -3.07 -7.97
N LEU A 128 19.89 -2.25 -7.11
CA LEU A 128 19.77 -0.80 -7.26
C LEU A 128 20.71 -0.05 -6.32
N VAL A 129 20.87 -0.54 -5.09
CA VAL A 129 21.81 -0.05 -4.07
C VAL A 129 22.42 -1.25 -3.34
N ASP A 130 23.71 -1.24 -3.10
CA ASP A 130 24.39 -2.24 -2.28
C ASP A 130 24.64 -1.68 -0.86
N ALA A 131 23.90 -2.20 0.12
CA ALA A 131 24.00 -1.73 1.50
C ALA A 131 25.34 -2.08 2.17
N ALA A 132 26.06 -3.10 1.68
CA ALA A 132 27.39 -3.42 2.20
C ALA A 132 28.46 -2.43 1.68
N ALA A 133 28.28 -1.93 0.45
CA ALA A 133 29.13 -0.90 -0.13
C ALA A 133 28.81 0.51 0.40
N GLU A 134 27.56 0.76 0.78
CA GLU A 134 27.06 2.05 1.29
C GLU A 134 26.42 1.94 2.68
N PRO A 135 27.13 1.47 3.73
CA PRO A 135 26.54 1.15 5.03
C PRO A 135 26.01 2.38 5.80
N GLU A 136 26.53 3.56 5.50
CA GLU A 136 26.09 4.83 6.07
C GLU A 136 24.74 5.27 5.51
N ARG A 137 24.40 4.83 4.29
CA ARG A 137 23.13 5.19 3.65
C ARG A 137 21.98 4.49 4.36
N TRP A 138 20.90 5.21 4.60
CA TRP A 138 19.73 4.61 5.22
C TRP A 138 19.04 3.62 4.27
N ASN A 139 19.17 2.33 4.59
CA ASN A 139 18.48 1.23 3.96
C ASN A 139 17.04 1.16 4.49
N TYR A 140 16.17 1.96 3.88
CA TYR A 140 14.74 2.04 4.18
C TYR A 140 13.90 1.64 2.96
N PRO A 141 12.78 0.93 3.14
CA PRO A 141 11.97 0.50 2.01
C PRO A 141 11.43 1.66 1.16
N GLY A 142 11.74 1.61 -0.13
CA GLY A 142 10.99 2.26 -1.18
C GLY A 142 9.93 1.33 -1.77
N VAL A 143 9.63 1.44 -3.06
CA VAL A 143 8.63 0.59 -3.75
C VAL A 143 8.95 0.43 -5.23
N VAL A 144 8.38 -0.60 -5.86
CA VAL A 144 8.23 -0.70 -7.33
C VAL A 144 6.76 -0.51 -7.75
N GLY A 145 6.54 0.08 -8.92
CA GLY A 145 5.23 0.22 -9.56
C GLY A 145 5.30 0.15 -11.08
N ILE A 146 4.17 -0.13 -11.73
CA ILE A 146 4.04 -0.17 -13.19
C ILE A 146 3.17 1.00 -13.62
N HIS A 147 3.76 1.94 -14.34
CA HIS A 147 3.05 3.12 -14.85
C HIS A 147 2.22 2.76 -16.09
N LEU A 148 1.25 3.61 -16.47
CA LEU A 148 0.38 3.40 -17.64
C LEU A 148 1.16 3.16 -18.95
N ASN A 149 2.38 3.68 -19.06
CA ASN A 149 3.27 3.45 -20.22
C ASN A 149 3.91 2.05 -20.26
N GLY A 150 3.59 1.18 -19.29
CA GLY A 150 4.10 -0.19 -19.19
C GLY A 150 5.53 -0.32 -18.66
N ARG A 151 6.17 0.77 -18.24
CA ARG A 151 7.52 0.74 -17.64
C ARG A 151 7.45 0.50 -16.13
N LEU A 152 8.51 -0.10 -15.60
CA LEU A 152 8.70 -0.24 -14.16
C LEU A 152 9.39 0.98 -13.61
N TYR A 153 8.91 1.47 -12.48
CA TYR A 153 9.57 2.54 -11.74
C TYR A 153 9.84 2.10 -10.32
N ALA A 154 11.02 2.43 -9.81
CA ALA A 154 11.43 2.11 -8.45
C ALA A 154 11.99 3.35 -7.74
N ALA A 155 11.41 3.67 -6.58
CA ALA A 155 11.95 4.66 -5.66
C ALA A 155 12.79 3.93 -4.61
N TYR A 156 13.96 4.47 -4.29
CA TYR A 156 14.85 3.92 -3.26
C TYR A 156 15.87 4.98 -2.83
N ALA A 157 16.15 5.08 -1.53
CA ALA A 157 16.98 6.16 -0.98
C ALA A 157 16.58 7.52 -1.60
N ASN A 158 17.51 8.33 -2.10
CA ASN A 158 17.25 9.57 -2.84
C ASN A 158 17.28 9.41 -4.36
N GLU A 159 16.95 8.23 -4.88
CA GLU A 159 17.03 7.89 -6.30
C GLU A 159 15.70 7.35 -6.83
N PHE A 160 15.48 7.56 -8.12
CA PHE A 160 14.34 7.01 -8.85
C PHE A 160 14.81 6.41 -10.17
N ALA A 161 14.45 5.16 -10.43
CA ALA A 161 14.88 4.44 -11.62
C ALA A 161 13.69 4.00 -12.46
N GLU A 162 13.82 4.17 -13.77
CA GLU A 162 13.01 3.49 -14.77
C GLU A 162 13.71 2.19 -15.17
N LEU A 163 12.99 1.06 -15.16
CA LEU A 163 13.50 -0.23 -15.57
C LEU A 163 12.70 -0.79 -16.74
N ASP A 164 13.42 -1.46 -17.63
CA ASP A 164 12.83 -2.31 -18.65
C ASP A 164 12.23 -3.56 -18.00
N PRO A 165 10.90 -3.81 -18.12
CA PRO A 165 10.27 -4.96 -17.46
C PRO A 165 10.77 -6.31 -18.00
N SER A 166 11.21 -6.37 -19.25
CA SER A 166 11.62 -7.62 -19.87
C SER A 166 12.99 -8.08 -19.37
N THR A 167 13.93 -7.14 -19.21
CA THR A 167 15.37 -7.41 -18.98
C THR A 167 15.88 -6.97 -17.62
N GLY A 168 15.13 -6.12 -16.89
CA GLY A 168 15.59 -5.49 -15.65
C GLY A 168 16.72 -4.49 -15.87
N ARG A 169 16.96 -4.05 -17.11
CA ARG A 169 17.93 -3.00 -17.42
C ARG A 169 17.39 -1.66 -16.93
N VAL A 170 18.21 -0.91 -16.20
CA VAL A 170 17.92 0.48 -15.87
C VAL A 170 17.99 1.29 -17.17
N LEU A 171 16.88 1.93 -17.53
CA LEU A 171 16.76 2.75 -18.74
C LEU A 171 17.17 4.19 -18.46
N ALA A 172 16.74 4.71 -17.32
CA ALA A 172 17.03 6.05 -16.86
C ALA A 172 17.00 6.10 -15.32
N LYS A 173 17.69 7.11 -14.76
CA LYS A 173 17.71 7.40 -13.33
C LYS A 173 17.64 8.91 -13.13
N THR A 174 16.99 9.31 -12.04
CA THR A 174 17.10 10.67 -11.52
C THR A 174 17.38 10.65 -10.05
N THR A 175 18.29 11.53 -9.64
CA THR A 175 18.49 11.86 -8.23
C THR A 175 17.35 12.79 -7.81
N LEU A 176 16.77 12.51 -6.66
CA LEU A 176 15.66 13.24 -6.09
C LEU A 176 16.17 14.24 -5.03
N PRO A 177 15.53 15.41 -4.91
CA PRO A 177 15.98 16.45 -4.00
C PRO A 177 15.80 16.04 -2.53
N THR A 178 16.79 16.30 -1.68
CA THR A 178 16.67 16.08 -0.24
C THR A 178 17.12 17.32 0.52
N THR A 179 16.51 17.57 1.67
CA THR A 179 16.98 18.55 2.66
C THR A 179 16.70 17.92 4.02
N PRO A 180 17.71 17.51 4.81
CA PRO A 180 19.16 17.77 4.76
C PRO A 180 19.88 16.67 3.91
N PRO A 181 21.21 16.41 4.02
CA PRO A 181 21.96 15.49 3.15
C PRO A 181 21.35 14.09 2.94
N PRO A 182 21.63 13.45 1.79
CA PRO A 182 20.88 12.27 1.32
C PRO A 182 21.08 10.99 2.14
N LEU A 183 22.10 10.92 3.01
CA LEU A 183 22.41 9.71 3.76
C LEU A 183 21.31 9.33 4.76
N ASP A 184 20.68 10.34 5.36
CA ASP A 184 19.62 10.18 6.36
C ASP A 184 18.22 10.35 5.77
N ALA A 185 18.12 10.48 4.45
CA ALA A 185 16.88 10.65 3.72
C ALA A 185 16.57 9.45 2.81
N ALA A 186 15.30 9.06 2.74
CA ALA A 186 14.84 8.04 1.81
C ALA A 186 13.48 8.40 1.24
N TYR A 187 13.21 8.01 0.01
CA TYR A 187 11.89 8.10 -0.60
C TYR A 187 11.15 6.79 -0.38
N ASN A 188 10.16 6.82 0.51
CA ASN A 188 9.42 5.62 0.90
C ASN A 188 8.27 5.28 -0.03
N GLY A 189 8.51 5.39 -1.33
CA GLY A 189 7.58 5.12 -2.40
C GLY A 189 7.07 6.37 -3.12
N PHE A 190 6.18 6.13 -4.07
CA PHE A 190 5.61 7.15 -4.94
C PHE A 190 4.11 6.97 -5.09
N ASN A 191 3.46 7.93 -5.73
CA ASN A 191 2.08 7.90 -6.17
C ASN A 191 2.00 8.62 -7.53
N ALA A 192 0.81 8.78 -8.10
CA ALA A 192 0.65 9.43 -9.39
C ALA A 192 -0.60 10.29 -9.48
N PHE A 193 -0.50 11.40 -10.19
CA PHE A 193 -1.62 12.27 -10.57
C PHE A 193 -2.38 11.70 -11.76
N SER A 194 -3.56 12.25 -12.08
CA SER A 194 -4.40 11.74 -13.18
C SER A 194 -3.74 11.90 -14.55
N ASP A 195 -2.81 12.86 -14.69
CA ASP A 195 -2.02 13.10 -15.90
C ASP A 195 -0.78 12.20 -16.06
N GLY A 196 -0.61 11.21 -15.18
CA GLY A 196 0.51 10.27 -15.19
C GLY A 196 1.77 10.75 -14.47
N ARG A 197 1.83 11.99 -13.98
CA ARG A 197 3.05 12.48 -13.31
C ARG A 197 3.22 11.78 -11.96
N LEU A 198 4.45 11.38 -11.66
CA LEU A 198 4.76 10.60 -10.47
C LEU A 198 5.18 11.53 -9.34
N VAL A 199 4.56 11.40 -8.17
CA VAL A 199 4.81 12.25 -7.00
C VAL A 199 5.32 11.45 -5.82
N MET A 200 6.29 12.03 -5.14
CA MET A 200 7.16 11.35 -4.19
C MET A 200 7.49 12.28 -3.04
N LYS A 201 7.82 11.72 -1.88
CA LYS A 201 8.32 12.50 -0.75
C LYS A 201 9.43 11.79 0.02
N THR A 202 10.29 12.59 0.64
CA THR A 202 11.31 12.07 1.55
C THR A 202 10.70 11.69 2.91
N VAL A 203 11.30 10.69 3.53
CA VAL A 203 11.34 10.50 4.98
C VAL A 203 12.78 10.71 5.44
N HIS A 204 12.94 10.97 6.75
CA HIS A 204 14.21 11.28 7.37
C HIS A 204 14.34 10.46 8.65
N ARG A 205 15.54 9.93 8.89
CA ARG A 205 15.96 9.55 10.23
C ARG A 205 16.71 10.74 10.85
N ALA A 206 16.93 10.68 12.16
CA ALA A 206 17.70 11.72 12.83
C ALA A 206 19.16 11.72 12.33
N GLU A 207 19.73 12.92 12.20
CA GLU A 207 21.11 13.11 11.75
C GLU A 207 22.09 12.29 12.60
N GLY A 208 23.02 11.59 11.93
CA GLY A 208 24.02 10.75 12.58
C GLY A 208 23.47 9.45 13.19
N CYS A 209 22.19 9.13 13.00
CA CYS A 209 21.63 7.88 13.48
C CYS A 209 22.05 6.70 12.61
N ALA A 210 22.76 5.72 13.18
CA ALA A 210 23.15 4.50 12.46
C ALA A 210 22.04 3.43 12.36
N LEU A 211 20.87 3.65 12.98
CA LEU A 211 19.77 2.69 12.87
C LEU A 211 19.25 2.64 11.43
N GLN A 212 19.02 1.42 10.97
CA GLN A 212 18.51 1.10 9.65
C GLN A 212 17.01 0.75 9.72
N GLY A 213 16.34 0.71 8.57
CA GLY A 213 14.94 0.30 8.50
C GLY A 213 13.97 1.16 9.34
N PHE A 214 12.83 0.58 9.73
CA PHE A 214 11.78 1.27 10.45
C PHE A 214 12.15 1.58 11.91
N SER A 215 13.11 0.83 12.49
CA SER A 215 13.59 1.10 13.85
C SER A 215 14.12 2.52 14.02
N ALA A 216 14.61 3.16 12.96
CA ALA A 216 15.11 4.53 13.02
C ALA A 216 14.06 5.55 13.48
N PHE A 217 12.78 5.38 13.11
CA PHE A 217 11.68 6.25 13.56
C PHE A 217 11.35 6.14 15.05
N ILE A 218 11.83 5.09 15.71
CA ILE A 218 11.50 4.78 17.10
C ILE A 218 12.72 4.91 18.01
N GLY A 219 13.86 4.42 17.54
CA GLY A 219 15.06 4.20 18.34
C GLY A 219 16.13 5.28 18.20
N CYS A 220 16.07 6.15 17.18
CA CYS A 220 17.04 7.24 17.08
C CYS A 220 16.75 8.30 18.15
N GLU A 221 17.80 8.81 18.77
CA GLU A 221 17.71 10.07 19.50
C GLU A 221 17.29 11.16 18.51
N GLY A 222 16.35 12.02 18.90
CA GLY A 222 15.82 13.05 17.99
C GLY A 222 14.87 12.55 16.90
N ALA A 223 14.42 11.28 16.88
CA ALA A 223 13.50 10.74 15.85
C ALA A 223 12.17 11.51 15.69
N ARG A 224 11.82 12.40 16.63
CA ARG A 224 10.62 13.26 16.58
C ARG A 224 10.90 14.69 16.14
N SER A 225 12.16 15.02 15.90
CA SER A 225 12.67 16.34 15.56
C SER A 225 13.62 16.23 14.37
N VAL A 226 13.13 15.56 13.32
CA VAL A 226 13.80 15.47 12.02
C VAL A 226 13.26 16.56 11.11
N ASP A 227 14.01 16.84 10.05
CA ASP A 227 13.64 17.87 9.08
C ASP A 227 12.36 17.56 8.30
N ASN A 228 11.84 18.64 7.72
CA ASN A 228 10.68 18.62 6.86
C ASN A 228 10.91 17.78 5.61
N SER A 229 9.86 17.11 5.14
CA SER A 229 9.97 16.31 3.93
C SER A 229 10.07 17.20 2.69
N THR A 230 10.88 16.79 1.71
CA THR A 230 10.85 17.34 0.36
C THR A 230 9.89 16.52 -0.51
N ILE A 231 9.02 17.20 -1.25
CA ILE A 231 8.11 16.61 -2.23
C ILE A 231 8.73 16.81 -3.62
N ALA A 232 8.75 15.78 -4.45
CA ALA A 232 9.23 15.85 -5.82
C ALA A 232 8.17 15.27 -6.77
N VAL A 233 7.99 15.92 -7.92
CA VAL A 233 7.18 15.42 -9.04
C VAL A 233 8.12 15.12 -10.20
N VAL A 234 8.03 13.91 -10.73
CA VAL A 234 8.85 13.41 -11.84
C VAL A 234 7.96 13.18 -13.05
N ASP A 235 8.40 13.68 -14.21
CA ASP A 235 7.81 13.30 -15.49
C ASP A 235 8.34 11.90 -15.90
N PRO A 236 7.47 10.89 -16.03
CA PRO A 236 7.89 9.52 -16.28
C PRO A 236 8.48 9.29 -17.68
N GLU A 237 8.23 10.17 -18.65
CA GLU A 237 8.76 10.04 -20.02
C GLU A 237 10.19 10.59 -20.13
N THR A 238 10.48 11.66 -19.41
CA THR A 238 11.79 12.34 -19.46
C THR A 238 12.69 11.99 -18.27
N MET A 239 12.11 11.42 -17.21
CA MET A 239 12.76 11.18 -15.92
C MET A 239 13.32 12.45 -15.27
N GLN A 240 12.73 13.61 -15.56
CA GLN A 240 13.12 14.89 -14.96
C GLN A 240 12.23 15.21 -13.76
N VAL A 241 12.83 15.78 -12.71
CA VAL A 241 12.08 16.43 -11.62
C VAL A 241 11.50 17.74 -12.16
N ILE A 242 10.18 17.79 -12.34
CA ILE A 242 9.47 18.95 -12.92
C ILE A 242 8.93 19.91 -11.86
N ALA A 243 8.76 19.44 -10.63
CA ALA A 243 8.41 20.28 -9.48
C ALA A 243 9.05 19.74 -8.20
N SER A 244 9.44 20.64 -7.31
CA SER A 244 9.93 20.29 -5.97
C SER A 244 9.52 21.36 -4.97
N VAL A 245 9.08 20.94 -3.79
CA VAL A 245 8.64 21.83 -2.72
C VAL A 245 8.89 21.17 -1.37
N GLU A 246 9.33 21.96 -0.40
CA GLU A 246 9.39 21.52 0.99
C GLU A 246 7.98 21.45 1.60
N ALA A 247 7.67 20.35 2.28
CA ALA A 247 6.44 20.20 3.03
C ALA A 247 6.50 21.06 4.32
N PRO A 248 5.37 21.47 4.91
CA PRO A 248 5.39 22.34 6.08
C PRO A 248 5.86 21.63 7.36
N GLU A 249 5.93 20.31 7.33
CA GLU A 249 6.47 19.48 8.40
C GLU A 249 6.99 18.14 7.87
N HIS A 250 7.67 17.38 8.72
CA HIS A 250 8.04 16.01 8.41
C HIS A 250 6.81 15.14 8.06
N VAL A 251 6.84 14.49 6.90
CA VAL A 251 5.77 13.59 6.43
C VAL A 251 6.27 12.15 6.55
N GLY A 252 5.92 11.48 7.65
CA GLY A 252 6.30 10.09 7.87
C GLY A 252 5.46 9.10 7.04
N GLY A 253 4.14 9.28 7.05
CA GLY A 253 3.21 8.38 6.36
C GLY A 253 3.20 8.51 4.84
N ARG A 254 2.51 7.59 4.16
CA ARG A 254 2.46 7.51 2.69
C ARG A 254 1.66 8.66 2.06
N ALA A 255 2.13 9.15 0.92
CA ALA A 255 1.50 10.21 0.14
C ALA A 255 0.32 9.68 -0.70
N THR A 256 -0.81 10.37 -0.68
CA THR A 256 -2.04 9.93 -1.36
C THR A 256 -2.49 10.98 -2.36
N THR A 257 -2.88 10.56 -3.55
CA THR A 257 -3.41 11.49 -4.57
C THR A 257 -4.87 11.20 -4.86
N ALA A 258 -5.62 12.24 -5.20
CA ALA A 258 -7.00 12.13 -5.61
C ALA A 258 -7.30 13.17 -6.69
N HIS A 259 -8.13 12.78 -7.65
CA HIS A 259 -8.79 13.74 -8.54
C HIS A 259 -10.14 14.10 -7.94
N PHE A 260 -10.33 15.35 -7.52
CA PHE A 260 -11.56 15.81 -6.87
C PHE A 260 -11.92 17.22 -7.30
N ASP A 261 -13.19 17.42 -7.66
CA ASP A 261 -13.72 18.69 -8.21
C ASP A 261 -12.87 19.24 -9.38
N GLY A 262 -12.40 18.35 -10.27
CA GLY A 262 -11.61 18.72 -11.44
C GLY A 262 -10.15 19.06 -11.16
N VAL A 263 -9.67 18.85 -9.93
CA VAL A 263 -8.30 19.17 -9.51
C VAL A 263 -7.60 17.93 -8.98
N ASP A 264 -6.37 17.71 -9.46
CA ASP A 264 -5.48 16.71 -8.88
C ASP A 264 -4.89 17.24 -7.57
N ARG A 265 -5.00 16.43 -6.52
CA ARG A 265 -4.63 16.81 -5.17
C ARG A 265 -3.68 15.80 -4.58
N LEU A 266 -2.73 16.31 -3.80
CA LEU A 266 -1.80 15.53 -3.01
C LEU A 266 -2.11 15.74 -1.53
N TYR A 267 -2.34 14.65 -0.80
CA TYR A 267 -2.57 14.63 0.64
C TYR A 267 -1.36 14.08 1.36
N LEU A 268 -0.85 14.85 2.33
CA LEU A 268 0.35 14.52 3.10
C LEU A 268 0.04 14.47 4.59
N VAL A 269 0.24 13.30 5.18
CA VAL A 269 0.10 13.06 6.63
C VAL A 269 1.35 13.53 7.36
N GLY A 270 1.40 14.82 7.67
CA GLY A 270 2.47 15.42 8.43
C GLY A 270 2.49 14.95 9.89
N ALA A 271 3.56 15.29 10.59
CA ALA A 271 3.78 14.94 11.99
C ALA A 271 2.68 15.44 12.95
N ARG A 272 1.86 16.42 12.53
CA ARG A 272 0.80 17.04 13.33
C ARG A 272 -0.48 17.28 12.56
N ASN A 273 -0.37 17.62 11.28
CA ASN A 273 -1.48 18.06 10.46
C ASN A 273 -1.54 17.29 9.14
N LEU A 274 -2.74 17.24 8.57
CA LEU A 274 -2.96 16.77 7.21
C LEU A 274 -2.88 17.99 6.30
N HIS A 275 -1.97 17.93 5.34
CA HIS A 275 -1.76 18.98 4.34
C HIS A 275 -2.33 18.55 3.00
N ARG A 276 -2.73 19.53 2.19
CA ARG A 276 -3.18 19.34 0.82
C ARG A 276 -2.42 20.26 -0.12
N TYR A 277 -1.99 19.72 -1.25
CA TYR A 277 -1.48 20.49 -2.38
C TYR A 277 -2.38 20.28 -3.59
N ASN A 278 -2.53 21.32 -4.40
CA ASN A 278 -3.15 21.26 -5.72
C ASN A 278 -2.05 21.11 -6.78
N TRP A 279 -2.29 20.23 -7.74
CA TRP A 279 -1.47 20.02 -8.92
C TRP A 279 -2.17 20.61 -10.14
N ASP A 280 -1.47 21.48 -10.88
CA ASP A 280 -1.98 22.16 -12.08
C ASP A 280 -1.37 21.62 -13.40
N GLY A 281 -0.65 20.49 -13.33
CA GLY A 281 0.14 19.95 -14.44
C GLY A 281 1.57 20.44 -14.51
N LYS A 282 1.98 21.40 -13.66
CA LYS A 282 3.32 22.01 -13.67
C LYS A 282 3.91 22.24 -12.29
N SER A 283 3.08 22.63 -11.31
CA SER A 283 3.52 23.05 -9.98
C SER A 283 2.61 22.50 -8.88
N LEU A 284 3.19 22.36 -7.69
CA LEU A 284 2.46 22.02 -6.47
C LEU A 284 2.24 23.28 -5.65
N THR A 285 0.98 23.62 -5.41
CA THR A 285 0.60 24.76 -4.57
C THR A 285 -0.09 24.28 -3.30
N LEU A 286 0.40 24.69 -2.13
CA LEU A 286 -0.23 24.36 -0.84
C LEU A 286 -1.64 24.98 -0.79
N ASP A 287 -2.62 24.18 -0.38
CA ASP A 287 -4.01 24.61 -0.28
C ASP A 287 -4.34 25.14 1.13
N GLU A 288 -3.98 26.39 1.36
CA GLU A 288 -4.25 27.11 2.62
C GLU A 288 -5.75 27.36 2.86
N GLY A 289 -6.59 27.24 1.83
CA GLY A 289 -8.05 27.39 1.93
C GLY A 289 -8.74 26.16 2.54
N TRP A 290 -8.06 25.02 2.59
CA TRP A 290 -8.60 23.77 3.13
C TRP A 290 -7.88 23.27 4.39
N GLY A 291 -6.56 23.49 4.46
CA GLY A 291 -5.73 23.05 5.57
C GLY A 291 -4.73 24.12 6.02
N PRO A 292 -3.83 23.77 6.95
CA PRO A 292 -3.61 22.44 7.49
C PRO A 292 -4.74 21.97 8.43
N VAL A 293 -5.11 20.69 8.34
CA VAL A 293 -6.12 20.10 9.24
C VAL A 293 -5.43 19.37 10.39
N ARG A 294 -5.62 19.84 11.62
CA ARG A 294 -5.07 19.22 12.84
C ARG A 294 -5.79 17.91 13.16
N TYR A 295 -5.16 16.77 12.88
CA TYR A 295 -5.79 15.44 13.04
C TYR A 295 -5.36 14.66 14.29
N ILE A 296 -4.19 14.98 14.87
CA ILE A 296 -3.61 14.24 15.99
C ILE A 296 -4.03 14.83 17.35
N LEU A 297 -4.51 13.97 18.26
CA LEU A 297 -4.79 14.29 19.66
C LEU A 297 -3.53 14.24 20.55
N PRO A 298 -3.53 14.83 21.76
CA PRO A 298 -2.44 14.67 22.71
C PRO A 298 -2.08 13.19 22.91
N ASN A 299 -0.78 12.89 22.97
CA ASN A 299 -0.24 11.55 23.17
C ASN A 299 -0.48 10.52 22.05
N GLN A 300 -1.09 10.90 20.94
CA GLN A 300 -1.09 10.13 19.69
C GLN A 300 0.18 10.40 18.87
N SER A 301 0.46 9.53 17.91
CA SER A 301 1.52 9.73 16.92
C SER A 301 0.94 9.85 15.50
N PRO A 302 1.74 10.29 14.50
CA PRO A 302 1.27 10.54 13.14
C PRO A 302 0.63 9.34 12.47
N ALA A 303 -0.17 9.56 11.43
CA ALA A 303 -0.75 8.50 10.63
C ALA A 303 0.27 7.87 9.66
N PRO A 304 0.17 6.56 9.36
CA PRO A 304 1.07 5.87 8.44
C PRO A 304 0.72 6.15 6.97
N GLY A 305 -0.42 6.78 6.70
CA GLY A 305 -0.92 7.11 5.37
C GLY A 305 -2.36 7.59 5.45
N ALA A 306 -2.95 7.89 4.29
CA ALA A 306 -4.35 8.24 4.15
C ALA A 306 -4.96 7.49 2.96
N ALA A 307 -6.28 7.34 2.94
CA ALA A 307 -7.02 6.73 1.85
C ALA A 307 -8.17 7.63 1.39
N VAL A 308 -8.53 7.53 0.11
CA VAL A 308 -9.68 8.23 -0.46
C VAL A 308 -10.94 7.38 -0.30
N LEU A 309 -11.96 7.92 0.37
CA LEU A 309 -13.28 7.34 0.53
C LEU A 309 -14.34 8.30 0.00
N GLY A 310 -14.54 8.30 -1.32
CA GLY A 310 -15.41 9.26 -1.99
C GLY A 310 -14.94 10.69 -1.76
N GLU A 311 -15.80 11.56 -1.23
CA GLU A 311 -15.47 12.95 -0.92
C GLU A 311 -14.61 13.13 0.35
N TRP A 312 -14.07 12.05 0.92
CA TRP A 312 -13.37 12.09 2.20
C TRP A 312 -11.98 11.49 2.11
N ILE A 313 -11.07 12.06 2.89
CA ILE A 313 -9.76 11.49 3.17
C ILE A 313 -9.81 10.85 4.56
N VAL A 314 -9.51 9.56 4.63
CA VAL A 314 -9.59 8.78 5.86
C VAL A 314 -8.21 8.30 6.26
N LEU A 315 -7.90 8.39 7.56
CA LEU A 315 -6.61 7.97 8.11
C LEU A 315 -6.79 7.37 9.51
N GLN A 316 -5.85 6.52 9.92
CA GLN A 316 -5.70 6.10 11.31
C GLN A 316 -4.46 6.74 11.90
N THR A 317 -4.53 7.25 13.14
CA THR A 317 -3.34 7.73 13.82
C THR A 317 -2.49 6.56 14.35
N ASN A 318 -1.33 6.89 14.93
CA ASN A 318 -0.42 5.95 15.60
C ASN A 318 0.39 5.02 14.68
N ALA A 319 1.07 5.59 13.67
CA ALA A 319 2.08 4.89 12.86
C ALA A 319 3.23 4.35 13.71
N VAL A 320 3.61 5.15 14.70
CA VAL A 320 4.60 4.79 15.72
C VAL A 320 3.95 4.75 17.11
N PRO A 321 4.63 4.17 18.10
CA PRO A 321 3.93 3.73 19.29
C PRO A 321 3.56 4.85 20.24
N ALA A 322 2.28 4.92 20.56
CA ALA A 322 1.64 6.05 21.23
C ALA A 322 1.15 5.69 22.64
N LYS A 323 1.00 6.70 23.50
CA LYS A 323 0.44 6.50 24.86
C LYS A 323 -1.08 6.57 24.86
N ALA A 324 -1.69 7.23 23.88
CA ALA A 324 -3.13 7.25 23.67
C ALA A 324 -3.55 6.22 22.61
N PRO A 325 -4.79 5.69 22.69
CA PRO A 325 -5.41 4.92 21.60
C PRO A 325 -5.36 5.68 20.27
N MET A 326 -5.39 4.96 19.15
CA MET A 326 -5.49 5.60 17.83
C MET A 326 -6.88 6.20 17.60
N SER A 327 -7.00 7.08 16.60
CA SER A 327 -8.29 7.54 16.08
C SER A 327 -8.45 7.08 14.64
N ILE A 328 -9.68 6.80 14.21
CA ILE A 328 -10.06 6.94 12.80
C ILE A 328 -10.44 8.40 12.60
N VAL A 329 -9.84 9.05 11.61
CA VAL A 329 -10.14 10.44 11.24
C VAL A 329 -10.60 10.46 9.79
N ALA A 330 -11.70 11.16 9.52
CA ALA A 330 -12.18 11.46 8.18
C ALA A 330 -12.21 12.98 7.99
N VAL A 331 -11.62 13.47 6.89
CA VAL A 331 -11.56 14.89 6.54
C VAL A 331 -12.21 15.09 5.17
N ASN A 332 -13.22 15.95 5.10
CA ASN A 332 -13.94 16.18 3.85
C ASN A 332 -13.07 16.97 2.86
N GLN A 333 -13.00 16.50 1.62
CA GLN A 333 -12.16 17.10 0.56
C GLN A 333 -12.65 18.48 0.12
N ARG A 334 -13.90 18.86 0.39
CA ARG A 334 -14.47 20.15 -0.04
C ARG A 334 -14.09 21.28 0.92
N ASP A 335 -14.26 21.05 2.22
CA ASP A 335 -14.24 22.11 3.25
C ASP A 335 -13.26 21.89 4.42
N GLY A 336 -12.53 20.77 4.44
CA GLY A 336 -11.58 20.47 5.50
C GLY A 336 -12.24 20.01 6.81
N ARG A 337 -13.56 19.82 6.81
CA ARG A 337 -14.31 19.39 8.00
C ARG A 337 -13.83 18.02 8.45
N LEU A 338 -13.45 17.95 9.72
CA LEU A 338 -12.93 16.73 10.36
C LEU A 338 -14.01 16.05 11.22
N VAL A 339 -14.11 14.73 11.08
CA VAL A 339 -14.84 13.84 11.98
C VAL A 339 -13.86 12.79 12.50
N ARG A 340 -13.99 12.39 13.77
CA ARG A 340 -13.17 11.30 14.34
C ARG A 340 -13.98 10.36 15.21
N VAL A 341 -13.47 9.15 15.37
CA VAL A 341 -13.89 8.18 16.39
C VAL A 341 -12.67 7.50 17.01
N ASP A 342 -12.76 7.12 18.28
CA ASP A 342 -11.88 6.13 18.88
C ASP A 342 -12.38 4.74 18.45
N PRO A 343 -11.62 3.98 17.63
CA PRO A 343 -12.08 2.69 17.16
C PRO A 343 -12.26 1.67 18.31
N TRP A 344 -11.62 1.92 19.44
CA TRP A 344 -11.57 1.05 20.61
C TRP A 344 -12.43 1.57 21.76
N GLU A 345 -13.32 2.53 21.49
CA GLU A 345 -14.25 3.03 22.48
C GLU A 345 -15.07 1.86 23.07
N ASN A 346 -15.17 1.87 24.40
CA ASN A 346 -15.85 0.86 25.22
C ASN A 346 -15.29 -0.57 25.08
N VAL A 347 -14.06 -0.73 24.56
CA VAL A 347 -13.36 -2.01 24.59
C VAL A 347 -12.68 -2.18 25.95
N PRO A 348 -13.02 -3.23 26.72
CA PRO A 348 -12.45 -3.42 28.04
C PRO A 348 -10.92 -3.59 28.01
N PRO A 349 -10.18 -3.15 29.06
CA PRO A 349 -8.72 -3.21 29.07
C PRO A 349 -8.10 -4.61 28.89
N TRP A 350 -8.82 -5.67 29.26
CA TRP A 350 -8.38 -7.07 29.10
C TRP A 350 -8.58 -7.62 27.68
N GLU A 351 -9.31 -6.91 26.81
CA GLU A 351 -9.36 -7.22 25.39
C GLU A 351 -8.11 -6.73 24.66
N TYR A 352 -7.39 -5.77 25.26
CA TYR A 352 -6.07 -5.37 24.80
C TYR A 352 -4.98 -6.29 25.33
N THR A 353 -3.86 -6.28 24.65
CA THR A 353 -2.63 -6.86 25.21
C THR A 353 -2.09 -5.94 26.29
N LEU A 354 -2.23 -6.35 27.55
CA LEU A 354 -1.84 -5.58 28.73
C LEU A 354 -0.40 -5.02 28.61
N GLY A 355 -0.23 -3.73 28.89
CA GLY A 355 1.05 -3.03 28.78
C GLY A 355 1.48 -2.64 27.36
N SER A 356 0.66 -2.92 26.34
CA SER A 356 0.93 -2.53 24.96
C SER A 356 0.57 -1.07 24.69
N LYS A 357 1.30 -0.46 23.76
CA LYS A 357 1.03 0.87 23.21
C LYS A 357 0.23 0.70 21.93
N SER A 358 -0.72 1.60 21.64
CA SER A 358 -1.42 1.60 20.35
C SER A 358 -0.44 1.94 19.23
N PHE A 359 -0.38 1.09 18.19
CA PHE A 359 0.40 1.38 16.99
C PHE A 359 0.09 0.43 15.82
N LEU A 360 0.27 0.94 14.60
CA LEU A 360 0.38 0.12 13.39
C LEU A 360 1.14 0.92 12.32
N PRO A 361 2.29 0.44 11.80
CA PRO A 361 3.02 1.14 10.74
C PRO A 361 2.33 1.08 9.36
N ALA A 362 1.32 0.22 9.22
CA ALA A 362 0.47 0.10 8.06
C ALA A 362 -0.80 0.96 8.19
N MET A 363 -1.27 1.50 7.07
CA MET A 363 -2.51 2.28 7.00
C MET A 363 -3.75 1.38 6.90
N LEU A 364 -4.90 1.98 7.21
CA LEU A 364 -6.22 1.38 7.04
C LEU A 364 -6.51 1.06 5.57
N SER A 365 -7.52 0.23 5.34
CA SER A 365 -8.10 -0.01 4.03
C SER A 365 -9.51 0.57 3.96
N VAL A 366 -9.98 0.94 2.76
CA VAL A 366 -11.33 1.48 2.56
C VAL A 366 -12.02 0.81 1.39
N ASP A 367 -13.35 0.70 1.50
CA ASP A 367 -14.22 0.28 0.40
C ASP A 367 -15.14 1.45 0.03
N PRO A 368 -14.78 2.26 -0.99
CA PRO A 368 -15.62 3.36 -1.45
C PRO A 368 -17.00 2.90 -1.95
N GLU A 369 -17.13 1.72 -2.54
CA GLU A 369 -18.38 1.23 -3.11
C GLU A 369 -19.41 0.89 -2.02
N ASN A 370 -18.94 0.44 -0.86
CA ASN A 370 -19.78 0.12 0.30
C ASN A 370 -19.71 1.17 1.41
N SER A 371 -18.95 2.26 1.23
CA SER A 371 -18.66 3.22 2.30
C SER A 371 -18.20 2.53 3.59
N ARG A 372 -17.11 1.75 3.50
CA ARG A 372 -16.54 1.02 4.65
C ARG A 372 -15.10 1.46 4.92
N ILE A 373 -14.73 1.40 6.20
CA ILE A 373 -13.36 1.64 6.69
C ILE A 373 -12.95 0.41 7.50
N TYR A 374 -11.74 -0.08 7.27
CA TYR A 374 -11.16 -1.24 7.98
C TYR A 374 -9.88 -0.80 8.69
N VAL A 375 -9.90 -0.86 10.02
CA VAL A 375 -8.82 -0.37 10.88
C VAL A 375 -8.23 -1.52 11.69
N MET A 376 -6.92 -1.45 11.96
CA MET A 376 -6.21 -2.41 12.81
C MET A 376 -5.26 -1.68 13.77
N ASP A 377 -5.00 -2.32 14.91
CA ASP A 377 -4.00 -1.88 15.90
C ASP A 377 -3.13 -3.08 16.26
N GLY A 378 -1.89 -3.08 15.76
CA GLY A 378 -0.93 -4.16 16.02
C GLY A 378 -0.49 -4.22 17.48
N GLY A 379 -0.45 -3.07 18.16
CA GLY A 379 -0.17 -2.97 19.58
C GLY A 379 -1.26 -3.61 20.43
N TYR A 380 -2.50 -3.20 20.21
CA TYR A 380 -3.65 -3.72 20.95
C TYR A 380 -4.07 -5.12 20.50
N GLY A 381 -3.78 -5.50 19.27
CA GLY A 381 -4.16 -6.79 18.67
C GLY A 381 -5.62 -6.82 18.25
N LEU A 382 -6.12 -5.72 17.70
CA LEU A 382 -7.53 -5.56 17.34
C LEU A 382 -7.69 -5.18 15.85
N ALA A 383 -8.78 -5.65 15.27
CA ALA A 383 -9.25 -5.26 13.94
C ALA A 383 -10.74 -4.90 14.02
N ALA A 384 -11.17 -3.89 13.27
CA ALA A 384 -12.57 -3.49 13.19
C ALA A 384 -12.94 -2.99 11.80
N ALA A 385 -14.23 -3.08 11.47
CA ALA A 385 -14.81 -2.34 10.35
C ALA A 385 -15.85 -1.33 10.82
N TYR A 386 -15.99 -0.27 10.04
CA TYR A 386 -16.93 0.81 10.25
C TYR A 386 -17.74 1.05 8.98
N ALA A 387 -19.06 1.18 9.15
CA ALA A 387 -19.89 1.84 8.16
C ALA A 387 -19.68 3.35 8.23
N PHE A 388 -19.50 3.96 7.07
CA PHE A 388 -19.29 5.38 6.91
C PHE A 388 -20.50 6.01 6.23
N ASN A 389 -20.99 7.12 6.79
CA ASN A 389 -22.03 7.92 6.16
C ASN A 389 -21.38 9.05 5.36
N PRO A 390 -21.40 9.02 4.02
CA PRO A 390 -20.67 9.98 3.19
C PRO A 390 -21.18 11.42 3.33
N ASN A 391 -22.46 11.63 3.67
CA ASN A 391 -23.02 12.97 3.80
C ASN A 391 -22.55 13.67 5.08
N SER A 392 -22.47 12.91 6.18
CA SER A 392 -22.19 13.47 7.51
C SER A 392 -20.77 13.21 8.00
N GLY A 393 -20.08 12.21 7.46
CA GLY A 393 -18.82 11.69 7.98
C GLY A 393 -18.98 10.79 9.21
N ARG A 394 -20.22 10.49 9.64
CA ARG A 394 -20.48 9.64 10.81
C ARG A 394 -19.98 8.22 10.56
N MET A 395 -19.32 7.65 11.57
CA MET A 395 -18.75 6.31 11.56
C MET A 395 -19.47 5.44 12.59
N ARG A 396 -19.91 4.24 12.19
CA ARG A 396 -20.54 3.25 13.07
C ARG A 396 -19.80 1.92 12.98
N ARG A 397 -19.33 1.40 14.11
CA ARG A 397 -18.66 0.09 14.17
C ARG A 397 -19.62 -1.01 13.69
N LEU A 398 -19.15 -1.85 12.77
CA LEU A 398 -19.85 -3.03 12.27
C LEU A 398 -19.45 -4.26 13.06
N TRP A 399 -18.14 -4.46 13.19
CA TRP A 399 -17.57 -5.57 13.93
C TRP A 399 -16.23 -5.19 14.56
N LEU A 400 -15.83 -5.99 15.56
CA LEU A 400 -14.56 -5.92 16.26
C LEU A 400 -14.05 -7.35 16.46
N LYS A 401 -12.78 -7.60 16.17
CA LYS A 401 -12.13 -8.91 16.30
C LYS A 401 -10.74 -8.77 16.93
N LYS A 402 -10.32 -9.81 17.65
CA LYS A 402 -8.93 -10.00 18.03
C LYS A 402 -8.16 -10.48 16.82
N GLN A 403 -7.24 -9.64 16.35
CA GLN A 403 -6.34 -9.96 15.26
C GLN A 403 -5.19 -8.97 15.32
N ARG A 404 -3.96 -9.48 15.37
CA ARG A 404 -2.77 -8.64 15.41
C ARG A 404 -2.04 -8.71 14.09
N THR A 405 -1.76 -7.57 13.48
CA THR A 405 -0.84 -7.51 12.35
C THR A 405 0.11 -6.33 12.49
N LEU A 406 1.20 -6.37 11.72
CA LEU A 406 2.09 -5.23 11.49
C LEU A 406 2.13 -4.86 10.00
N ASN A 407 1.24 -5.43 9.21
CA ASN A 407 1.24 -5.40 7.74
C ASN A 407 -0.03 -4.71 7.23
N PHE A 408 -0.02 -4.29 5.97
CA PHE A 408 -1.21 -3.74 5.35
C PHE A 408 -2.27 -4.83 5.16
N SER A 409 -3.54 -4.43 5.30
CA SER A 409 -4.68 -5.27 4.93
C SER A 409 -5.05 -5.04 3.48
N THR A 410 -5.80 -5.98 2.92
CA THR A 410 -6.33 -5.90 1.56
C THR A 410 -7.80 -6.30 1.51
N LEU A 411 -8.52 -5.79 0.53
CA LEU A 411 -9.90 -6.13 0.24
C LEU A 411 -9.97 -6.75 -1.16
N ILE A 412 -10.61 -7.91 -1.29
CA ILE A 412 -10.82 -8.59 -2.57
C ILE A 412 -12.30 -8.90 -2.81
N GLY A 413 -12.64 -9.27 -4.03
CA GLY A 413 -13.99 -9.64 -4.44
C GLY A 413 -14.85 -8.45 -4.85
N PRO A 414 -16.06 -8.70 -5.39
CA PRO A 414 -17.01 -7.64 -5.74
C PRO A 414 -17.61 -7.00 -4.47
N LYS A 415 -18.30 -5.85 -4.64
CA LYS A 415 -18.84 -5.07 -3.51
C LYS A 415 -19.83 -5.86 -2.63
N ASP A 416 -20.56 -6.81 -3.19
CA ASP A 416 -21.56 -7.63 -2.50
C ASP A 416 -20.98 -8.90 -1.85
N ALA A 417 -19.73 -9.24 -2.14
CA ALA A 417 -19.02 -10.40 -1.59
C ALA A 417 -17.56 -10.04 -1.24
N ARG A 418 -17.37 -8.92 -0.54
CA ARG A 418 -16.04 -8.43 -0.20
C ARG A 418 -15.40 -9.28 0.90
N VAL A 419 -14.13 -9.64 0.72
CA VAL A 419 -13.30 -10.32 1.72
C VAL A 419 -12.20 -9.40 2.20
N PHE A 420 -12.10 -9.25 3.52
CA PHE A 420 -11.01 -8.57 4.20
C PHE A 420 -9.91 -9.57 4.53
N ILE A 421 -8.68 -9.25 4.14
CA ILE A 421 -7.52 -10.13 4.34
C ILE A 421 -6.43 -9.35 5.05
N ALA A 422 -5.90 -9.92 6.12
CA ALA A 422 -4.73 -9.43 6.81
C ALA A 422 -4.02 -10.59 7.52
N THR A 423 -2.80 -10.37 7.98
CA THR A 423 -2.11 -11.38 8.79
C THR A 423 -2.60 -11.38 10.24
N ASP A 424 -2.24 -12.43 10.98
CA ASP A 424 -2.46 -12.55 12.41
C ASP A 424 -1.23 -13.11 13.13
N VAL A 425 -0.69 -12.34 14.06
CA VAL A 425 0.44 -12.67 14.93
C VAL A 425 -0.10 -13.21 16.26
N ARG A 426 -0.18 -14.53 16.37
CA ARG A 426 -0.66 -15.19 17.59
C ARG A 426 0.33 -15.07 18.75
N GLY A 427 -0.20 -15.00 19.97
CA GLY A 427 0.55 -15.01 21.23
C GLY A 427 0.67 -13.65 21.93
N LEU A 428 1.20 -13.67 23.15
CA LEU A 428 1.50 -12.47 23.93
C LEU A 428 2.73 -11.76 23.35
N CYS A 429 2.54 -10.51 22.96
CA CYS A 429 3.53 -9.76 22.20
C CYS A 429 3.69 -8.34 22.80
N PRO A 430 4.50 -8.17 23.87
CA PRO A 430 4.71 -6.85 24.46
C PRO A 430 5.41 -5.92 23.47
N PHE A 431 4.69 -4.89 23.01
CA PHE A 431 5.16 -3.75 22.22
C PHE A 431 6.42 -3.98 21.32
N MET A 432 7.64 -3.59 21.77
CA MET A 432 8.90 -3.72 20.98
C MET A 432 9.32 -5.15 20.70
N ARG A 433 8.95 -6.07 21.60
CA ARG A 433 9.20 -7.50 21.42
C ARG A 433 8.43 -8.00 20.21
N CYS A 434 7.28 -7.41 19.88
CA CYS A 434 6.52 -7.82 18.71
C CYS A 434 7.21 -7.50 17.40
N LEU A 435 7.68 -6.26 17.21
CA LEU A 435 8.38 -5.87 15.99
C LEU A 435 9.61 -6.77 15.71
N ARG A 436 10.31 -7.20 16.77
CA ARG A 436 11.59 -7.92 16.66
C ARG A 436 11.51 -9.43 16.79
N SER A 437 10.60 -9.98 17.59
CA SER A 437 10.72 -11.37 18.06
C SER A 437 9.62 -12.31 17.57
N HIS A 438 8.51 -11.84 17.00
CA HIS A 438 7.55 -12.78 16.43
C HIS A 438 8.20 -13.49 15.23
N GLN A 439 7.93 -14.78 15.10
CA GLN A 439 8.57 -15.63 14.09
C GLN A 439 7.58 -16.16 13.07
N LYS A 440 6.28 -16.13 13.40
CA LYS A 440 5.23 -16.69 12.57
C LYS A 440 4.00 -15.80 12.53
N GLU A 441 3.31 -15.86 11.40
CA GLU A 441 2.03 -15.21 11.17
C GLU A 441 1.11 -16.16 10.39
N GLU A 442 -0.20 -15.93 10.43
CA GLU A 442 -1.17 -16.63 9.58
C GLU A 442 -1.90 -15.61 8.71
N VAL A 443 -2.26 -15.97 7.48
CA VAL A 443 -3.15 -15.16 6.65
C VAL A 443 -4.59 -15.48 7.01
N VAL A 444 -5.38 -14.45 7.32
CA VAL A 444 -6.78 -14.59 7.75
C VAL A 444 -7.68 -13.94 6.71
N PHE A 445 -8.69 -14.68 6.27
CA PHE A 445 -9.72 -14.23 5.35
C PHE A 445 -11.01 -14.04 6.15
N ARG A 446 -11.61 -12.85 6.07
CA ARG A 446 -12.85 -12.51 6.76
C ARG A 446 -13.90 -12.01 5.80
N ASN A 447 -15.16 -12.33 6.05
CA ASN A 447 -16.27 -11.61 5.45
C ASN A 447 -16.15 -10.14 5.87
N ALA A 448 -16.03 -9.24 4.90
CA ALA A 448 -15.73 -7.84 5.20
C ALA A 448 -16.92 -7.12 5.86
N GLU A 449 -18.16 -7.60 5.66
CA GLU A 449 -19.36 -6.98 6.26
C GLU A 449 -19.58 -7.45 7.71
N THR A 450 -19.31 -8.71 8.02
CA THR A 450 -19.62 -9.31 9.34
C THR A 450 -18.40 -9.53 10.23
N GLY A 451 -17.19 -9.55 9.65
CA GLY A 451 -15.94 -9.89 10.34
C GLY A 451 -15.79 -11.38 10.66
N GLU A 452 -16.74 -12.22 10.23
CA GLU A 452 -16.67 -13.67 10.35
C GLU A 452 -15.42 -14.21 9.64
N GLU A 453 -14.72 -15.13 10.28
CA GLU A 453 -13.54 -15.75 9.69
C GLU A 453 -13.97 -16.81 8.69
N LEU A 454 -13.63 -16.62 7.42
CA LEU A 454 -13.95 -17.53 6.33
C LEU A 454 -12.89 -18.63 6.20
N ALA A 455 -11.63 -18.24 6.36
CA ALA A 455 -10.49 -19.14 6.20
C ALA A 455 -9.24 -18.60 6.91
N ARG A 456 -8.30 -19.50 7.18
CA ARG A 456 -7.01 -19.18 7.80
C ARG A 456 -5.92 -20.13 7.31
N SER A 457 -4.74 -19.58 7.00
CA SER A 457 -3.59 -20.38 6.59
C SER A 457 -2.97 -21.15 7.77
N ALA A 458 -2.16 -22.17 7.45
CA ALA A 458 -1.15 -22.64 8.40
C ALA A 458 -0.16 -21.52 8.76
N PRO A 459 0.54 -21.61 9.91
CA PRO A 459 1.56 -20.63 10.28
C PRO A 459 2.68 -20.53 9.25
N LEU A 460 2.90 -19.33 8.73
CA LEU A 460 3.96 -18.93 7.82
C LEU A 460 5.11 -18.26 8.59
N PRO A 461 6.34 -18.22 8.05
CA PRO A 461 7.41 -17.38 8.61
C PRO A 461 7.00 -15.91 8.67
N LYS A 462 7.62 -15.13 9.56
CA LYS A 462 7.40 -13.69 9.69
C LYS A 462 7.38 -12.97 8.32
N MET A 463 6.41 -12.09 8.10
CA MET A 463 6.33 -11.24 6.92
C MET A 463 7.26 -10.03 7.07
N THR A 464 7.68 -9.42 5.97
CA THR A 464 8.31 -8.09 6.03
C THR A 464 7.30 -7.09 6.60
N THR A 465 7.64 -6.43 7.71
CA THR A 465 6.76 -5.46 8.37
C THR A 465 6.32 -4.36 7.42
N GLY A 466 5.02 -4.09 7.38
CA GLY A 466 4.47 -3.06 6.50
C GLY A 466 4.51 -3.45 5.03
N ALA A 467 4.64 -4.74 4.69
CA ALA A 467 4.30 -5.25 3.37
C ALA A 467 2.79 -5.48 3.26
N LEU A 468 2.28 -5.58 2.03
CA LEU A 468 0.89 -5.94 1.75
C LEU A 468 0.77 -7.45 1.52
N VAL A 469 -0.23 -8.09 2.13
CA VAL A 469 -0.72 -9.41 1.66
C VAL A 469 -1.30 -9.22 0.26
N THR A 470 -0.49 -9.48 -0.77
CA THR A 470 -0.74 -8.95 -2.11
C THR A 470 -1.70 -9.88 -2.86
N PRO A 471 -2.91 -9.43 -3.24
CA PRO A 471 -3.80 -10.24 -4.06
C PRO A 471 -3.21 -10.46 -5.44
N LEU A 472 -3.39 -11.66 -5.97
CA LEU A 472 -3.03 -12.02 -7.32
C LEU A 472 -4.30 -12.31 -8.12
N GLU A 473 -4.09 -12.77 -9.34
CA GLU A 473 -5.13 -13.32 -10.21
C GLU A 473 -5.88 -14.46 -9.50
N ASN A 474 -7.19 -14.58 -9.75
CA ASN A 474 -8.04 -15.69 -9.25
C ASN A 474 -8.17 -15.83 -7.72
N GLY A 475 -7.83 -14.79 -6.94
CA GLY A 475 -7.98 -14.85 -5.47
C GLY A 475 -6.77 -15.42 -4.73
N GLU A 476 -5.70 -15.80 -5.43
CA GLU A 476 -4.46 -16.21 -4.76
C GLU A 476 -3.85 -15.00 -4.02
N ILE A 477 -3.15 -15.25 -2.92
CA ILE A 477 -2.43 -14.22 -2.17
C ILE A 477 -0.93 -14.52 -2.23
N ALA A 478 -0.13 -13.53 -2.63
CA ALA A 478 1.30 -13.53 -2.42
C ALA A 478 1.65 -13.03 -1.01
N TYR A 479 2.32 -13.89 -0.25
CA TYR A 479 2.85 -13.59 1.07
C TYR A 479 4.37 -13.42 1.00
N LEU A 480 4.86 -12.27 1.47
CA LEU A 480 6.25 -11.83 1.34
C LEU A 480 7.03 -12.09 2.64
N GLY A 481 7.59 -13.29 2.76
CA GLY A 481 8.36 -13.72 3.94
C GLY A 481 9.64 -12.91 4.11
N LEU A 482 9.92 -12.48 5.34
CA LEU A 482 11.00 -11.56 5.69
C LEU A 482 12.39 -12.05 5.23
N ALA A 483 12.67 -13.35 5.37
CA ALA A 483 13.97 -13.92 5.03
C ALA A 483 14.16 -14.13 3.51
N GLY A 484 13.12 -13.92 2.71
CA GLY A 484 13.18 -13.90 1.25
C GLY A 484 12.33 -14.96 0.56
N GLU A 485 11.57 -15.74 1.31
CA GLU A 485 10.62 -16.69 0.76
C GLU A 485 9.33 -16.00 0.32
N ILE A 486 8.83 -16.37 -0.84
CA ILE A 486 7.52 -15.95 -1.34
C ILE A 486 6.59 -17.16 -1.27
N TYR A 487 5.45 -17.00 -0.61
CA TYR A 487 4.42 -18.04 -0.54
C TYR A 487 3.20 -17.63 -1.33
N ARG A 488 2.61 -18.59 -2.02
CA ARG A 488 1.28 -18.52 -2.59
C ARG A 488 0.29 -19.13 -1.60
N VAL A 489 -0.76 -18.38 -1.28
CA VAL A 489 -1.84 -18.82 -0.39
C VAL A 489 -3.12 -18.85 -1.20
N THR A 490 -3.78 -20.02 -1.24
CA THR A 490 -5.01 -20.24 -2.00
C THR A 490 -6.09 -20.79 -1.10
N VAL A 491 -7.35 -20.40 -1.32
CA VAL A 491 -8.51 -20.85 -0.55
C VAL A 491 -9.46 -21.63 -1.45
N ALA A 492 -10.01 -22.73 -0.96
CA ALA A 492 -11.07 -23.46 -1.64
C ALA A 492 -12.12 -23.94 -0.62
N PRO A 493 -13.39 -24.18 -1.03
CA PRO A 493 -14.34 -24.89 -0.19
C PRO A 493 -13.81 -26.28 0.16
N LYS A 494 -14.07 -26.76 1.38
CA LYS A 494 -13.83 -28.16 1.72
C LYS A 494 -14.87 -29.03 1.02
N GLU A 495 -14.41 -30.07 0.34
CA GLU A 495 -15.26 -31.13 -0.23
C GLU A 495 -15.98 -31.94 0.85
#